data_AF-K0VUX7-F1
#
_entry.id   AF-K0VUX7-F1
#
_cell.length_a   1.000
_cell.length_b   1.000
_cell.length_c   1.000
_cell.angle_alpha   90.00
_cell.angle_beta   90.00
_cell.angle_gamma   90.00
#
_symmetry.space_group_name_H-M   'P 1'
#
loop_
_entity.id
_entity.type
_entity.pdbx_description
1 polymer ?
#
loop_
_entity_poly.entity_id
_entity_poly.type
_entity_poly.pdbx_seq_one_letter_code
_entity_poly.pdbx_strand_id
1 'polypeptide(L)'
;MLRFEYYGNLSDLVASAAELFFHPGTVNFGLGGNYTLEWGGKPEVVLDLEIKPRGVTVYAQLTLAEDHAGIEINHIAFQAPSADPDENTVFLEKSLRESRYSVNQPPRALAS
;
A
#
# COMPACT_ATOMS: atom_id res chain seq x y z
N MET A 1 12.90 -1.00 13.53
CA MET A 1 12.76 0.47 13.49
C MET A 1 13.73 1.00 12.44
N LEU A 2 13.23 1.53 11.33
CA LEU A 2 14.07 2.15 10.28
C LEU A 2 14.87 3.31 10.88
N ARG A 3 16.20 3.18 10.85
CA ARG A 3 17.09 3.91 11.74
C ARG A 3 17.73 5.13 11.07
N PHE A 4 16.93 6.04 10.49
CA PHE A 4 17.47 7.31 9.95
C PHE A 4 16.51 8.51 9.99
N GLU A 5 15.29 8.40 10.55
CA GLU A 5 14.31 9.50 10.68
C GLU A 5 13.97 10.31 9.40
N TYR A 6 14.43 9.87 8.21
CA TYR A 6 14.05 10.44 6.91
C TYR A 6 12.68 9.92 6.44
N TYR A 7 11.67 10.00 7.31
CA TYR A 7 10.30 9.57 7.01
C TYR A 7 9.70 10.33 5.82
N GLY A 8 10.13 11.58 5.59
CA GLY A 8 9.70 12.37 4.42
C GLY A 8 10.07 11.72 3.09
N ASN A 9 11.30 11.22 2.94
CA ASN A 9 11.74 10.61 1.69
C ASN A 9 11.04 9.27 1.40
N LEU A 10 10.72 8.50 2.45
CA LEU A 10 9.95 7.25 2.30
C LEU A 10 8.48 7.53 1.98
N SER A 11 7.89 8.55 2.60
CA SER A 11 6.55 9.00 2.27
C SER A 11 6.44 9.42 0.80
N ASP A 12 7.40 10.22 0.32
CA ASP A 12 7.43 10.66 -1.08
C ASP A 12 7.67 9.48 -2.04
N LEU A 13 8.53 8.52 -1.68
CA LEU A 13 8.77 7.32 -2.47
C LEU A 13 7.51 6.45 -2.59
N VAL A 14 6.82 6.21 -1.47
CA VAL A 14 5.57 5.44 -1.45
C VAL A 14 4.49 6.16 -2.25
N ALA A 15 4.32 7.47 -2.04
CA ALA A 15 3.32 8.27 -2.75
C ALA A 15 3.58 8.25 -4.27
N SER A 16 4.80 8.58 -4.71
CA SER A 16 5.15 8.62 -6.13
C SER A 16 5.02 7.27 -6.82
N ALA A 17 5.38 6.17 -6.16
CA ALA A 17 5.20 4.82 -6.70
C ALA A 17 3.71 4.44 -6.81
N ALA A 18 2.91 4.77 -5.78
CA ALA A 18 1.48 4.46 -5.75
C ALA A 18 0.67 5.28 -6.76
N GLU A 19 1.05 6.54 -6.98
CA GLU A 19 0.40 7.46 -7.91
C GLU A 19 0.52 7.03 -9.39
N LEU A 20 1.27 5.98 -9.71
CA LEU A 20 1.23 5.35 -11.04
C LEU A 20 -0.04 4.51 -11.26
N PHE A 21 -0.69 4.08 -10.17
CA PHE A 21 -1.79 3.10 -10.22
C PHE A 21 -3.05 3.56 -9.50
N PHE A 22 -2.92 4.44 -8.51
CA PHE A 22 -4.02 4.91 -7.66
C PHE A 22 -4.11 6.42 -7.62
N HIS A 23 -5.30 6.95 -7.38
CA HIS A 23 -5.50 8.38 -7.17
C HIS A 23 -4.64 8.90 -5.99
N PRO A 24 -4.15 10.15 -6.02
CA PRO A 24 -3.26 10.68 -4.98
C PRO A 24 -3.87 10.54 -3.59
N GLY A 25 -3.04 10.17 -2.62
CA GLY A 25 -3.46 9.94 -1.23
C GLY A 25 -4.23 8.63 -0.97
N THR A 26 -4.43 7.78 -1.99
CA THR A 26 -5.04 6.45 -1.79
C THR A 26 -4.12 5.51 -1.06
N VAL A 27 -2.82 5.51 -1.34
CA VAL A 27 -1.82 4.68 -0.62
C VAL A 27 -0.80 5.63 -0.04
N ASN A 28 -0.58 5.54 1.28
CA ASN A 28 0.34 6.41 2.01
C ASN A 28 1.27 5.56 2.86
N PHE A 29 2.46 6.09 3.11
CA PHE A 29 3.34 5.55 4.13
C PHE A 29 2.69 5.74 5.52
N GLY A 30 2.69 4.67 6.32
CA GLY A 30 2.06 4.61 7.62
C GLY A 30 3.01 4.99 8.77
N LEU A 31 2.82 4.32 9.91
CA LEU A 31 3.49 4.64 11.17
C LEU A 31 5.01 4.41 11.17
N GLY A 32 5.53 3.64 10.22
CA GLY A 32 6.95 3.38 10.11
C GLY A 32 7.28 2.18 9.24
N GLY A 33 8.34 1.48 9.63
CA GLY A 33 8.80 0.28 8.95
C GLY A 33 10.00 -0.32 9.64
N ASN A 34 10.43 -1.46 9.12
CA ASN A 34 11.57 -2.21 9.60
C ASN A 34 12.43 -2.71 8.44
N TYR A 35 13.65 -3.13 8.76
CA TYR A 35 14.48 -3.86 7.82
C TYR A 35 15.27 -4.93 8.57
N THR A 36 15.54 -6.03 7.88
CA THR A 36 16.38 -7.12 8.36
C THR A 36 17.56 -7.24 7.41
N LEU A 37 18.77 -7.18 7.96
CA LEU A 37 20.01 -7.36 7.23
C LEU A 37 20.98 -8.14 8.10
N GLU A 38 21.11 -9.43 7.80
CA GLU A 38 22.00 -10.35 8.50
C GLU A 38 23.16 -10.75 7.60
N TRP A 39 24.32 -11.02 8.19
CA TRP A 39 25.49 -11.49 7.45
C TRP A 39 25.19 -12.85 6.80
N GLY A 40 25.15 -12.88 5.47
CA GLY A 40 24.80 -14.09 4.70
C GLY A 40 23.31 -14.38 4.61
N GLY A 41 22.45 -13.55 5.21
CA GLY A 41 21.00 -13.61 5.09
C GLY A 41 20.47 -12.78 3.92
N LYS A 42 19.25 -13.08 3.47
CA LYS A 42 18.56 -12.28 2.45
C LYS A 42 18.03 -10.99 3.09
N PRO A 43 18.23 -9.81 2.47
CA PRO A 43 17.69 -8.57 3.00
C PRO A 43 16.17 -8.53 2.87
N GLU A 44 15.52 -7.89 3.83
CA GLU A 44 14.08 -7.65 3.82
C GLU A 44 13.78 -6.24 4.33
N VAL A 45 12.81 -5.57 3.71
CA VAL A 45 12.26 -4.28 4.16
C VAL A 45 10.77 -4.43 4.36
N VAL A 46 10.27 -3.98 5.51
CA VAL A 46 8.84 -3.92 5.82
C VAL A 46 8.44 -2.47 5.97
N LEU A 47 7.39 -2.05 5.26
CA LEU A 47 6.84 -0.70 5.33
C LEU A 47 5.39 -0.78 5.81
N ASP A 48 5.05 0.02 6.81
CA ASP A 48 3.66 0.21 7.19
C ASP A 48 2.99 1.09 6.13
N LEU A 49 1.78 0.72 5.71
CA LEU A 49 0.98 1.43 4.72
C LEU A 49 -0.41 1.74 5.27
N GLU A 50 -0.94 2.89 4.87
CA GLU A 50 -2.35 3.23 5.00
C GLU A 50 -2.98 3.34 3.62
N ILE A 51 -3.87 2.40 3.30
CA ILE A 51 -4.63 2.41 2.04
C ILE A 51 -6.02 2.97 2.35
N LYS A 52 -6.32 4.14 1.78
CA LYS A 52 -7.49 4.97 2.06
C LYS A 52 -8.37 5.13 0.82
N PRO A 53 -9.02 4.06 0.34
CA PRO A 53 -10.07 4.25 -0.64
C PRO A 53 -11.25 4.96 0.02
N ARG A 54 -12.19 5.47 -0.78
CA ARG A 54 -13.32 6.25 -0.25
C ARG A 54 -14.09 5.48 0.83
N GLY A 55 -14.15 6.04 2.04
CA GLY A 55 -14.95 5.50 3.15
C GLY A 55 -14.32 4.35 3.93
N VAL A 56 -13.09 3.93 3.60
CA VAL A 56 -12.38 2.85 4.29
C VAL A 56 -10.94 3.27 4.58
N THR A 57 -10.35 2.73 5.64
CA THR A 57 -8.91 2.77 5.88
C THR A 57 -8.43 1.36 6.17
N VAL A 58 -7.49 0.89 5.34
CA VAL A 58 -6.83 -0.40 5.49
C VAL A 58 -5.42 -0.13 5.99
N TYR A 59 -5.09 -0.70 7.14
CA TYR A 59 -3.75 -0.71 7.70
C TYR A 59 -3.06 -2.00 7.26
N ALA A 60 -1.98 -1.87 6.51
CA ALA A 60 -1.27 -3.00 5.94
C ALA A 60 0.24 -2.87 6.13
N GLN A 61 0.94 -3.99 6.00
CA GLN A 61 2.39 -4.04 5.92
C GLN A 61 2.80 -4.56 4.55
N LEU A 62 3.70 -3.84 3.89
CA LEU A 62 4.35 -4.25 2.66
C LEU A 62 5.73 -4.81 3.00
N THR A 63 5.92 -6.09 2.75
CA THR A 63 7.22 -6.76 2.84
C THR A 63 7.84 -6.83 1.45
N LEU A 64 9.08 -6.36 1.32
CA LEU A 64 9.91 -6.43 0.13
C LEU A 64 11.14 -7.27 0.45
N ALA A 65 11.23 -8.45 -0.18
CA ALA A 65 12.35 -9.39 -0.03
C ALA A 65 13.04 -9.60 -1.38
N GLU A 66 14.11 -10.39 -1.39
CA GLU A 66 14.95 -10.62 -2.58
C GLU A 66 14.17 -11.09 -3.82
N ASP A 67 13.24 -12.03 -3.64
CA ASP A 67 12.54 -12.74 -4.72
C ASP A 67 11.02 -12.55 -4.70
N HIS A 68 10.48 -11.86 -3.69
CA HIS A 68 9.04 -11.65 -3.56
C HIS A 68 8.71 -10.34 -2.84
N ALA A 69 7.45 -9.94 -3.00
CA ALA A 69 6.81 -8.93 -2.19
C ALA A 69 5.53 -9.51 -1.59
N GLY A 70 5.23 -9.16 -0.35
CA GLY A 70 4.04 -9.58 0.37
C GLY A 70 3.28 -8.37 0.90
N ILE A 71 1.95 -8.49 0.97
CA ILE A 71 1.10 -7.52 1.66
C ILE A 71 0.31 -8.23 2.76
N GLU A 72 0.40 -7.73 3.97
CA GLU A 72 -0.34 -8.24 5.13
C GLU A 72 -1.35 -7.19 5.58
N ILE A 73 -2.63 -7.57 5.71
CA ILE A 73 -3.67 -6.67 6.19
C ILE A 73 -3.79 -6.87 7.70
N ASN A 74 -3.46 -5.83 8.46
CA ASN A 74 -3.53 -5.85 9.92
C ASN A 74 -4.93 -5.48 10.42
N HIS A 75 -5.54 -4.46 9.81
CA HIS A 75 -6.85 -3.97 10.22
C HIS A 75 -7.56 -3.23 9.10
N ILE A 76 -8.89 -3.30 9.09
CA ILE A 76 -9.77 -2.56 8.17
C ILE A 76 -10.78 -1.79 9.01
N ALA A 77 -10.80 -0.47 8.83
CA ALA A 77 -11.74 0.43 9.47
C ALA A 77 -12.68 1.04 8.43
N PHE A 78 -13.99 0.85 8.60
CA PHE A 78 -15.03 1.47 7.78
C PHE A 78 -15.55 2.72 8.48
N GLN A 79 -15.75 3.82 7.75
CA GLN A 79 -16.34 5.04 8.32
C GLN A 79 -17.81 4.85 8.73
N ALA A 80 -18.55 4.05 7.97
CA ALA A 80 -19.94 3.69 8.23
C ALA A 80 -20.12 2.18 7.98
N PRO A 81 -19.75 1.32 8.95
CA PRO A 81 -19.86 -0.13 8.79
C PRO A 81 -21.33 -0.57 8.73
N SER A 82 -21.63 -1.50 7.82
CA SER A 82 -22.87 -2.26 7.87
C SER A 82 -22.83 -3.31 9.00
N ALA A 83 -24.01 -3.71 9.48
CA ALA A 83 -24.16 -4.84 10.37
C ALA A 83 -23.88 -6.19 9.66
N ASP A 84 -23.99 -6.22 8.33
CA ASP A 84 -23.66 -7.37 7.50
C ASP A 84 -22.18 -7.30 7.03
N PRO A 85 -21.32 -8.25 7.44
CA PRO A 85 -19.93 -8.31 6.98
C PRO A 85 -19.77 -8.49 5.46
N ASP A 86 -20.73 -9.13 4.79
CA ASP A 86 -20.65 -9.35 3.34
C ASP A 86 -20.85 -8.03 2.59
N GLU A 87 -21.76 -7.17 3.07
CA GLU A 87 -21.93 -5.81 2.54
C GLU A 87 -20.65 -4.97 2.70
N ASN A 88 -19.97 -5.09 3.84
CA ASN A 88 -18.70 -4.41 4.08
C ASN A 88 -17.59 -4.91 3.12
N THR A 89 -17.56 -6.22 2.82
CA THR A 89 -16.60 -6.81 1.88
C THR A 89 -16.85 -6.34 0.45
N VAL A 90 -18.12 -6.31 0.02
CA VAL A 90 -18.51 -5.77 -1.30
C VAL A 90 -18.15 -4.28 -1.39
N PHE A 91 -18.39 -3.51 -0.34
CA PHE A 91 -18.04 -2.09 -0.29
C PHE A 91 -16.52 -1.88 -0.37
N LEU A 92 -15.74 -2.69 0.35
CA LEU A 92 -14.28 -2.66 0.29
C LEU A 92 -13.79 -2.91 -1.13
N GLU A 93 -14.24 -3.97 -1.80
CA GLU A 93 -13.86 -4.29 -3.17
C GLU A 93 -14.15 -3.12 -4.11
N LYS A 94 -15.38 -2.59 -4.06
CA LYS A 94 -15.80 -1.47 -4.88
C LYS A 94 -14.94 -0.23 -4.65
N SER A 95 -14.72 0.14 -3.39
CA SER A 95 -13.93 1.33 -3.02
C SER A 95 -12.48 1.22 -3.51
N LEU A 96 -11.85 0.04 -3.41
CA LEU A 96 -10.50 -0.21 -3.91
C LEU A 96 -10.45 -0.13 -5.44
N ARG A 97 -11.43 -0.68 -6.15
CA ARG A 97 -11.53 -0.58 -7.62
C ARG A 97 -11.65 0.86 -8.07
N GLU A 98 -12.52 1.64 -7.43
CA GLU A 98 -12.76 3.06 -7.75
C GLU A 98 -11.55 3.95 -7.46
N SER A 99 -10.65 3.52 -6.57
CA SER A 99 -9.47 4.31 -6.20
C SER A 99 -8.29 4.12 -7.18
N ARG A 100 -8.42 3.21 -8.15
CA ARG A 100 -7.43 2.97 -9.21
C ARG A 100 -7.68 3.91 -10.39
N TYR A 101 -6.61 4.34 -11.05
CA TYR A 101 -6.79 4.93 -12.39
C TYR A 101 -7.43 3.90 -13.32
N SER A 102 -8.38 4.35 -14.15
CA SER A 102 -8.99 3.50 -15.17
C SER A 102 -7.92 3.05 -16.18
N VAL A 103 -7.60 1.76 -16.18
CA VAL A 103 -6.69 1.17 -17.17
C VAL A 103 -7.42 1.06 -18.50
N ASN A 104 -7.53 2.18 -19.22
CA ASN A 104 -7.97 2.18 -20.63
C ASN A 104 -6.80 2.26 -21.61
N GLN A 105 -5.54 2.18 -21.15
CA GLN A 105 -4.39 2.15 -22.05
C GLN A 105 -3.27 1.30 -21.45
N PRO A 106 -2.79 0.26 -22.17
CA PRO A 106 -1.58 -0.45 -21.75
C PRO A 106 -0.39 0.52 -21.76
N PRO A 107 0.61 0.33 -20.89
CA PRO A 107 1.82 1.14 -20.91
C PRO A 107 2.40 1.11 -22.32
N ARG A 108 2.55 2.30 -22.92
CA ARG A 108 3.15 2.46 -24.24
C ARG A 108 4.58 1.95 -24.13
N ALA A 109 4.83 0.75 -24.65
CA ALA A 109 6.17 0.18 -24.74
C ALA A 109 7.09 1.27 -25.33
N LEU A 110 8.16 1.58 -24.60
CA LEU A 110 9.21 2.47 -25.09
C LEU A 110 9.80 1.78 -26.32
N ALA A 111 9.36 2.22 -27.51
CA ALA A 111 9.95 1.82 -28.77
C ALA A 111 11.42 2.26 -28.74
N SER A 112 12.30 1.27 -28.86
CA SER A 112 13.74 1.43 -29.00
C SER A 112 14.11 2.16 -30.28
#